data_AF-A0A376KTM1-F1
#
_entry.id   AF-A0A376KTM1-F1
#
_cell.length_a   1.000
_cell.length_b   1.000
_cell.length_c   1.000
_cell.angle_alpha   90.00
_cell.angle_beta   90.00
_cell.angle_gamma   90.00
#
_symmetry.space_group_name_H-M   'P 1'
#
loop_
_entity.id
_entity.type
_entity.pdbx_description
1 polymer ?
#
loop_
_entity_poly.entity_id
_entity_poly.type
_entity_poly.pdbx_seq_one_letter_code
_entity_poly.pdbx_strand_id
1 'polypeptide(L)'
;MTPKASLAGVSGLDALVGGNYIGMMPGKGKEQDHFVALDTQPKYRLDNGDLMIHLQAPDLGSLNSGSLVYFRKIPVGKVYDYAINPNKQGVVIDVLIERRFTDLVKKGSRFWNVSGVDANVSVSGAKVKLESLAALVNGAIAFDSPEESKPAEAEDTFGLYEDLAHSQRGVIIKLELPSGAGLTADSTPLMYQGLEVGQLTKLDLNPGGKVTGEMTVDPSVVTLLRENTRIELRNPKLSLSDANLSALLTGKTFELVPGDGEPRKEFVVVPGEKALLHEPDVLTLTLTAPESYGIDAGQPLILHGVQVGQVIDRKLTSKGVTFTVAIEPQHRELVKGDSKFVVNSRVDVKVGLDGVEFLGASASEWINGGIRILPGDKGEMKASYPLYANLEKSAGEQP
;
A
#
# COMPACT_ATOMS: atom_id res chain seq x y z
N MET A 1 45.55 -8.16 16.36
CA MET A 1 44.38 -7.31 16.65
C MET A 1 44.77 -5.86 16.47
N THR A 2 44.00 -5.08 15.71
CA THR A 2 44.23 -3.65 15.51
C THR A 2 43.21 -2.84 16.31
N PRO A 3 43.58 -1.68 16.87
CA PRO A 3 42.63 -0.81 17.56
C PRO A 3 41.51 -0.38 16.59
N LYS A 4 40.26 -0.53 17.01
CA LYS A 4 39.10 0.00 16.29
C LYS A 4 38.60 1.24 17.02
N ALA A 5 38.73 2.40 16.39
CA ALA A 5 38.08 3.62 16.87
C ALA A 5 36.61 3.61 16.40
N SER A 6 35.65 3.76 17.32
CA SER A 6 34.24 4.01 16.98
C SER A 6 33.67 5.12 17.86
N LEU A 7 32.74 5.90 17.32
CA LEU A 7 32.14 7.07 18.00
C LEU A 7 31.20 6.69 19.15
N ALA A 8 30.72 5.44 19.20
CA ALA A 8 29.72 4.97 20.17
C ALA A 8 30.30 4.38 21.46
N GLY A 9 31.64 4.33 21.60
CA GLY A 9 32.29 3.77 22.77
C GLY A 9 33.71 3.35 22.44
N VAL A 10 34.66 3.97 23.13
CA VAL A 10 36.07 3.57 23.12
C VAL A 10 36.21 2.31 23.97
N SER A 11 36.17 1.14 23.33
CA SER A 11 36.69 -0.09 23.94
C SER A 11 38.18 -0.20 23.59
N GLY A 12 39.03 -0.39 24.60
CA GLY A 12 40.49 -0.39 24.45
C GLY A 12 41.15 0.97 24.64
N LEU A 13 40.70 1.79 25.61
CA LEU A 13 41.42 2.98 26.04
C LEU A 13 42.85 2.67 26.54
N ASP A 14 43.13 1.44 26.97
CA ASP A 14 44.50 0.95 27.22
C ASP A 14 45.33 0.83 25.93
N ALA A 15 44.68 0.63 24.78
CA ALA A 15 45.32 0.50 23.47
C ALA A 15 45.50 1.85 22.73
N LEU A 16 44.89 2.95 23.22
CA LEU A 16 45.23 4.30 22.75
C LEU A 16 46.70 4.68 23.08
N VAL A 17 47.34 3.92 23.98
CA VAL A 17 48.77 4.05 24.33
C VAL A 17 49.54 2.72 24.06
N GLY A 18 48.86 1.65 23.64
CA GLY A 18 49.35 0.27 23.78
C GLY A 18 49.56 -0.54 22.50
N GLY A 19 49.74 0.07 21.33
CA GLY A 19 50.20 -0.64 20.11
C GLY A 19 49.36 -1.85 19.64
N ASN A 20 49.90 -2.60 18.68
CA ASN A 20 49.29 -3.83 18.18
C ASN A 20 49.59 -5.00 19.13
N TYR A 21 48.61 -5.90 19.32
CA TYR A 21 48.81 -7.15 20.06
C TYR A 21 48.34 -8.38 19.26
N ILE A 22 48.93 -9.53 19.58
CA ILE A 22 48.55 -10.84 19.04
C ILE A 22 47.66 -11.52 20.07
N GLY A 23 46.45 -11.89 19.66
CA GLY A 23 45.58 -12.75 20.46
C GLY A 23 45.93 -14.21 20.21
N MET A 24 45.92 -15.03 21.27
CA MET A 24 46.09 -16.48 21.16
C MET A 24 44.90 -17.19 21.77
N MET A 25 44.49 -18.31 21.16
CA MET A 25 43.48 -19.21 21.72
C MET A 25 44.08 -20.62 21.84
N PRO A 26 44.27 -21.14 23.06
CA PRO A 26 44.77 -22.49 23.26
C PRO A 26 43.79 -23.54 22.72
N GLY A 27 44.30 -24.50 21.95
CA GLY A 27 43.55 -25.67 21.47
C GLY A 27 43.91 -26.95 22.23
N LYS A 28 43.21 -28.04 21.94
CA LYS A 28 43.63 -29.37 22.35
C LYS A 28 44.66 -29.88 21.34
N GLY A 29 45.89 -30.15 21.77
CA GLY A 29 46.98 -30.56 20.88
C GLY A 29 48.23 -31.04 21.61
N LYS A 30 49.23 -31.48 20.85
CA LYS A 30 50.58 -31.79 21.36
C LYS A 30 51.39 -30.51 21.48
N GLU A 31 52.50 -30.56 22.23
CA GLU A 31 53.44 -29.44 22.31
C GLU A 31 53.96 -29.05 20.92
N GLN A 32 53.99 -27.75 20.65
CA GLN A 32 54.42 -27.17 19.39
C GLN A 32 54.94 -25.75 19.62
N ASP A 33 55.98 -25.36 18.88
CA ASP A 33 56.66 -24.06 18.96
C ASP A 33 56.54 -23.22 17.68
N HIS A 34 56.07 -23.82 16.58
CA HIS A 34 55.78 -23.15 15.32
C HIS A 34 54.28 -22.97 15.07
N PHE A 35 53.84 -21.73 14.82
CA PHE A 35 52.44 -21.39 14.60
C PHE A 35 52.27 -20.55 13.33
N VAL A 36 51.20 -20.81 12.59
CA VAL A 36 50.77 -19.97 11.47
C VAL A 36 49.75 -18.97 12.01
N ALA A 37 50.02 -17.68 11.82
CA ALA A 37 49.07 -16.63 12.19
C ALA A 37 47.84 -16.70 11.27
N LEU A 38 46.66 -16.56 11.85
CA LEU A 38 45.42 -16.49 11.08
C LEU A 38 45.18 -15.04 10.63
N ASP A 39 44.72 -14.88 9.40
CA ASP A 39 44.45 -13.56 8.80
C ASP A 39 43.25 -12.86 9.45
N THR A 40 42.36 -13.63 10.07
CA THR A 40 41.17 -13.14 10.76
C THR A 40 41.02 -13.81 12.13
N GLN A 41 40.22 -13.18 13.01
CA GLN A 41 39.90 -13.77 14.31
C GLN A 41 39.15 -15.09 14.08
N PRO A 42 39.58 -16.21 14.70
CA PRO A 42 38.82 -17.45 14.63
C PRO A 42 37.48 -17.28 15.33
N LYS A 43 36.40 -17.84 14.77
CA LYS A 43 35.08 -17.84 15.40
C LYS A 43 35.17 -18.59 16.74
N TYR A 44 35.03 -17.88 17.85
CA TYR A 44 35.13 -18.47 19.19
C TYR A 44 33.73 -18.68 19.76
N ARG A 45 33.38 -19.95 20.04
CA ARG A 45 32.18 -20.31 20.82
C ARG A 45 32.58 -20.44 22.28
N LEU A 46 32.51 -19.35 23.04
CA LEU A 46 32.36 -19.47 24.50
C LEU A 46 30.95 -19.99 24.76
N ASP A 47 30.81 -21.19 25.30
CA ASP A 47 29.55 -21.64 25.86
C ASP A 47 29.36 -20.98 27.24
N ASN A 48 29.16 -19.66 27.23
CA ASN A 48 28.93 -18.84 28.41
C ASN A 48 27.42 -18.67 28.72
N GLY A 49 26.56 -19.32 27.92
CA GLY A 49 25.11 -19.24 27.97
C GLY A 49 24.52 -18.06 27.17
N ASP A 50 25.33 -17.33 26.41
CA ASP A 50 24.83 -16.39 25.41
C ASP A 50 24.20 -17.15 24.23
N LEU A 51 23.23 -16.53 23.55
CA LEU A 51 22.53 -17.12 22.41
C LEU A 51 23.11 -16.54 21.11
N MET A 52 23.75 -17.38 20.32
CA MET A 52 24.14 -17.06 18.94
C MET A 52 22.98 -17.37 18.00
N ILE A 53 22.60 -16.43 17.14
CA ILE A 53 21.61 -16.62 16.06
C ILE A 53 22.17 -16.06 14.75
N HIS A 54 21.56 -16.46 13.63
CA HIS A 54 21.95 -16.00 12.29
C HIS A 54 20.82 -15.19 11.67
N LEU A 55 21.14 -14.03 11.12
CA LEU A 55 20.21 -13.23 10.33
C LEU A 55 20.58 -13.29 8.86
N GLN A 56 19.60 -13.56 8.00
CA GLN A 56 19.77 -13.51 6.55
C GLN A 56 19.25 -12.19 6.01
N ALA A 57 20.05 -11.55 5.15
CA ALA A 57 19.72 -10.29 4.50
C ALA A 57 20.24 -10.26 3.05
N PRO A 58 19.63 -9.48 2.15
CA PRO A 58 20.12 -9.29 0.78
C PRO A 58 21.49 -8.58 0.75
N ASP A 59 21.76 -7.69 1.71
CA ASP A 59 23.03 -7.01 1.90
C ASP A 59 23.25 -6.66 3.40
N LEU A 60 24.42 -6.12 3.73
CA LEU A 60 24.80 -5.80 5.11
C LEU A 60 24.16 -4.50 5.63
N GLY A 61 23.66 -3.64 4.73
CA GLY A 61 23.24 -2.28 5.05
C GLY A 61 24.35 -1.46 5.70
N SER A 62 24.00 -0.73 6.75
CA SER A 62 24.91 0.09 7.57
C SER A 62 25.39 -0.62 8.85
N LEU A 63 25.16 -1.93 8.95
CA LEU A 63 25.60 -2.73 10.08
C LEU A 63 27.11 -3.01 10.02
N ASN A 64 27.72 -3.20 11.18
CA ASN A 64 29.13 -3.57 11.34
C ASN A 64 29.29 -4.51 12.55
N SER A 65 30.47 -5.14 12.69
CA SER A 65 30.78 -5.90 13.90
C SER A 65 30.75 -4.97 15.11
N GLY A 66 29.86 -5.25 16.05
CA GLY A 66 29.60 -4.40 17.22
C GLY A 66 28.33 -3.55 17.15
N SER A 67 27.62 -3.50 16.02
CA SER A 67 26.27 -2.89 15.97
C SER A 67 25.37 -3.49 17.05
N LEU A 68 24.59 -2.66 17.73
CA LEU A 68 23.77 -3.08 18.86
C LEU A 68 22.46 -3.73 18.40
N VAL A 69 22.01 -4.71 19.18
CA VAL A 69 20.70 -5.35 19.02
C VAL A 69 19.79 -4.92 20.16
N TYR A 70 18.62 -4.39 19.81
CA TYR A 70 17.67 -3.79 20.73
C TYR A 70 16.39 -4.60 20.86
N PHE A 71 15.90 -4.73 22.09
CA PHE A 71 14.53 -5.12 22.38
C PHE A 71 13.84 -3.97 23.11
N ARG A 72 12.74 -3.43 22.56
CA ARG A 72 12.05 -2.25 23.13
C ARG A 72 13.00 -1.08 23.47
N LYS A 73 13.98 -0.83 22.59
CA LYS A 73 15.05 0.18 22.74
C LYS A 73 16.05 -0.06 23.88
N ILE A 74 16.07 -1.24 24.48
CA ILE A 74 17.09 -1.68 25.44
C ILE A 74 18.13 -2.52 24.69
N PRO A 75 19.44 -2.23 24.79
CA PRO A 75 20.46 -3.05 24.15
C PRO A 75 20.55 -4.40 24.89
N VAL A 76 20.38 -5.48 24.14
CA VAL A 76 20.34 -6.86 24.67
C VAL A 76 21.33 -7.81 23.99
N GLY A 77 22.05 -7.31 22.98
CA GLY A 77 23.02 -8.07 22.22
C GLY A 77 23.77 -7.20 21.23
N LYS A 78 24.57 -7.85 20.38
CA LYS A 78 25.38 -7.19 19.36
C LYS A 78 25.62 -8.09 18.16
N VAL A 79 25.86 -7.48 17.01
CA VAL A 79 26.41 -8.16 15.83
C VAL A 79 27.83 -8.63 16.17
N TYR A 80 28.04 -9.95 16.10
CA TYR A 80 29.33 -10.57 16.37
C TYR A 80 30.22 -10.54 15.11
N ASP A 81 29.69 -11.03 14.00
CA ASP A 81 30.41 -11.15 12.72
C ASP A 81 29.41 -11.14 11.55
N TYR A 82 29.91 -11.04 10.31
CA TYR A 82 29.10 -11.19 9.11
C TYR A 82 29.92 -11.82 7.98
N ALA A 83 29.25 -12.55 7.10
CA ALA A 83 29.86 -13.19 5.95
C ALA A 83 28.92 -13.16 4.73
N ILE A 84 29.51 -13.17 3.53
CA ILE A 84 28.73 -13.34 2.30
C ILE A 84 28.28 -14.81 2.22
N ASN A 85 27.01 -15.03 1.85
CA ASN A 85 26.48 -16.36 1.63
C ASN A 85 27.28 -17.12 0.56
N PRO A 86 27.48 -18.44 0.66
CA PRO A 86 28.20 -19.21 -0.35
C PRO A 86 27.65 -19.06 -1.78
N ASN A 87 26.33 -18.82 -1.91
CA ASN A 87 25.64 -18.58 -3.18
C ASN A 87 25.82 -17.16 -3.74
N LYS A 88 26.48 -16.24 -3.01
CA LYS A 88 26.68 -14.82 -3.33
C LYS A 88 25.40 -14.00 -3.52
N GLN A 89 24.24 -14.48 -3.05
CA GLN A 89 22.94 -13.80 -3.19
C GLN A 89 22.51 -13.04 -1.92
N GLY A 90 23.39 -12.93 -0.93
CA GLY A 90 23.12 -12.19 0.30
C GLY A 90 24.23 -12.36 1.33
N VAL A 91 23.93 -11.98 2.56
CA VAL A 91 24.82 -12.09 3.71
C VAL A 91 24.17 -12.88 4.85
N VAL A 92 25.00 -13.54 5.66
CA VAL A 92 24.65 -14.00 7.01
C VAL A 92 25.29 -13.05 8.01
N ILE A 93 24.50 -12.58 8.97
CA ILE A 93 24.93 -11.74 10.07
C ILE A 93 24.80 -12.57 11.36
N ASP A 94 25.91 -12.83 12.02
CA ASP A 94 25.95 -13.57 13.28
C ASP A 94 25.67 -12.59 14.43
N VAL A 95 24.60 -12.84 15.19
CA VAL A 95 24.16 -12.00 16.30
C VAL A 95 24.30 -12.75 17.61
N LEU A 96 24.93 -12.09 18.60
CA LEU A 96 25.08 -12.61 19.95
C LEU A 96 24.15 -11.86 20.91
N ILE A 97 23.22 -12.60 21.52
CA ILE A 97 22.28 -12.11 22.54
C ILE A 97 22.81 -12.50 23.92
N GLU A 98 22.84 -11.54 24.85
CA GLU A 98 23.36 -11.79 26.20
C GLU A 98 22.49 -12.83 26.93
N ARG A 99 23.14 -13.70 27.72
CA ARG A 99 22.51 -14.79 28.49
C ARG A 99 21.21 -14.42 29.20
N ARG A 100 21.16 -13.26 29.86
CA ARG A 100 19.99 -12.79 30.62
C ARG A 100 18.78 -12.38 29.76
N PHE A 101 18.97 -12.28 28.46
CA PHE A 101 17.97 -11.84 27.48
C PHE A 101 17.59 -12.91 26.47
N THR A 102 18.15 -14.11 26.59
CA THR A 102 17.94 -15.23 25.65
C THR A 102 16.45 -15.61 25.54
N ASP A 103 15.71 -15.56 26.65
CA ASP A 103 14.26 -15.82 26.68
C ASP A 103 13.42 -14.82 25.85
N LEU A 104 13.97 -13.66 25.49
CA LEU A 104 13.28 -12.68 24.65
C LEU A 104 13.22 -13.13 23.19
N VAL A 105 14.19 -13.91 22.72
CA VAL A 105 14.19 -14.38 21.32
C VAL A 105 13.31 -15.62 21.22
N LYS A 106 12.28 -15.53 20.40
CA LYS A 106 11.37 -16.65 20.12
C LYS A 106 11.53 -17.12 18.69
N LYS A 107 11.10 -18.34 18.40
CA LYS A 107 11.06 -18.89 17.03
C LYS A 107 10.23 -18.00 16.08
N GLY A 108 9.25 -17.25 16.60
CA GLY A 108 8.44 -16.28 15.84
C GLY A 108 8.92 -14.82 15.86
N SER A 109 10.09 -14.55 16.44
CA SER A 109 10.67 -13.20 16.45
C SER A 109 10.99 -12.70 15.05
N ARG A 110 10.76 -11.42 14.79
CA ARG A 110 11.16 -10.73 13.57
C ARG A 110 12.19 -9.67 13.90
N PHE A 111 13.25 -9.61 13.10
CA PHE A 111 14.36 -8.68 13.26
C PHE A 111 14.31 -7.65 12.13
N TRP A 112 14.49 -6.38 12.42
CA TRP A 112 14.55 -5.33 11.40
C TRP A 112 15.71 -4.37 11.65
N ASN A 113 16.19 -3.78 10.57
CA ASN A 113 17.20 -2.75 10.62
C ASN A 113 16.58 -1.44 11.14
N VAL A 114 17.26 -0.76 12.06
CA VAL A 114 16.85 0.56 12.61
C VAL A 114 17.92 1.63 12.35
N SER A 115 18.77 1.39 11.37
CA SER A 115 19.89 2.27 11.04
C SER A 115 19.46 3.33 10.05
N GLY A 116 19.78 4.59 10.32
CA GLY A 116 19.48 5.72 9.43
C GLY A 116 18.61 6.80 10.07
N VAL A 117 18.38 7.88 9.32
CA VAL A 117 17.49 8.97 9.71
C VAL A 117 16.16 8.77 8.97
N ASP A 118 15.07 8.62 9.72
CA ASP A 118 13.72 8.71 9.15
C ASP A 118 13.30 10.19 9.11
N ALA A 119 13.37 10.76 7.90
CA ALA A 119 12.95 12.13 7.61
C ALA A 119 11.75 12.10 6.66
N ASN A 120 10.57 12.34 7.20
CA ASN A 120 9.34 12.45 6.44
C ASN A 120 9.05 13.92 6.14
N VAL A 121 9.12 14.30 4.86
CA VAL A 121 8.74 15.64 4.40
C VAL A 121 7.36 15.54 3.74
N SER A 122 6.37 16.18 4.37
CA SER A 122 5.00 16.23 3.86
C SER A 122 4.57 17.67 3.62
N VAL A 123 3.45 17.85 2.92
CA VAL A 123 2.89 19.18 2.62
C VAL A 123 2.36 19.87 3.89
N SER A 124 2.05 19.09 4.92
CA SER A 124 1.68 19.60 6.26
C SER A 124 2.90 19.92 7.15
N GLY A 125 4.13 19.69 6.67
CA GLY A 125 5.37 19.97 7.38
C GLY A 125 6.39 18.83 7.31
N ALA A 126 7.59 19.11 7.81
CA ALA A 126 8.66 18.12 7.93
C ALA A 126 8.71 17.53 9.34
N LYS A 127 8.67 16.21 9.44
CA LYS A 127 8.86 15.46 10.68
C LYS A 127 10.14 14.65 10.56
N VAL A 128 11.15 15.02 11.34
CA VAL A 128 12.39 14.27 11.46
C VAL A 128 12.37 13.53 12.79
N LYS A 129 12.42 12.20 12.75
CA LYS A 129 12.46 11.38 13.96
C LYS A 129 13.84 10.73 14.05
N LEU A 130 14.58 11.10 15.10
CA LEU A 130 15.88 10.50 15.41
C LEU A 130 15.66 9.50 16.54
N GLU A 131 15.74 8.20 16.25
CA GLU A 131 15.43 7.16 17.24
C GLU A 131 16.62 6.86 18.17
N SER A 132 17.85 6.89 17.66
CA SER A 132 19.07 6.68 18.45
C SER A 132 20.29 7.24 17.74
N LEU A 133 21.02 8.16 18.37
CA LEU A 133 22.28 8.69 17.84
C LEU A 133 23.34 7.59 17.64
N ALA A 134 23.33 6.54 18.47
CA ALA A 134 24.24 5.41 18.32
C ALA A 134 23.93 4.59 17.06
N ALA A 135 22.64 4.41 16.73
CA ALA A 135 22.19 3.71 15.53
C ALA A 135 22.53 4.46 14.23
N LEU A 136 22.65 5.80 14.29
CA LEU A 136 23.06 6.61 13.13
C LEU A 136 24.52 6.36 12.72
N VAL A 137 25.39 6.08 13.68
CA VAL A 137 26.83 5.98 13.42
C VAL A 137 27.26 4.55 13.15
N ASN A 138 26.80 3.61 13.97
CA ASN A 138 27.26 2.23 13.92
C ASN A 138 26.20 1.25 13.41
N GLY A 139 25.02 1.72 13.02
CA GLY A 139 23.89 0.85 12.71
C GLY A 139 23.36 0.08 13.93
N ALA A 140 22.13 -0.39 13.83
CA ALA A 140 21.50 -1.20 14.87
C ALA A 140 20.38 -2.08 14.30
N ILE A 141 20.08 -3.13 15.05
CA ILE A 141 18.99 -4.08 14.77
C ILE A 141 18.00 -3.98 15.92
N ALA A 142 16.71 -4.03 15.63
CA ALA A 142 15.67 -4.23 16.64
C ALA A 142 14.89 -5.50 16.33
N PHE A 143 14.23 -6.06 17.35
CA PHE A 143 13.38 -7.23 17.15
C PHE A 143 12.17 -7.23 18.08
N ASP A 144 11.18 -8.05 17.73
CA ASP A 144 9.99 -8.31 18.52
C ASP A 144 9.97 -9.73 19.10
N SER A 145 9.10 -9.94 20.09
CA SER A 145 8.97 -11.21 20.80
C SER A 145 7.48 -11.56 20.93
N PRO A 146 6.95 -12.47 20.09
CA PRO A 146 5.57 -12.90 20.22
C PRO A 146 5.37 -13.72 21.50
N GLU A 147 4.28 -13.45 22.23
CA GLU A 147 3.97 -14.13 23.50
C GLU A 147 3.76 -15.64 23.31
N GLU A 148 3.02 -16.03 22.27
CA GLU A 148 2.72 -17.44 21.97
C GLU A 148 3.73 -18.06 20.99
N SER A 149 5.00 -18.11 21.40
CA SER A 149 6.04 -18.78 20.62
C SER A 149 7.11 -19.41 21.51
N LYS A 150 7.64 -20.55 21.06
CA LYS A 150 8.73 -21.25 21.77
C LYS A 150 10.01 -20.39 21.75
N PRO A 151 10.86 -20.47 22.78
CA PRO A 151 12.18 -19.84 22.74
C PRO A 151 12.98 -20.29 21.51
N ALA A 152 13.77 -19.39 20.94
CA ALA A 152 14.74 -19.74 19.93
C ALA A 152 15.90 -20.54 20.54
N GLU A 153 16.54 -21.35 19.70
CA GLU A 153 17.70 -22.16 20.06
C GLU A 153 18.95 -21.58 19.40
N ALA A 154 20.12 -22.00 19.89
CA ALA A 154 21.39 -21.56 19.32
C ALA A 154 21.48 -21.94 17.85
N GLU A 155 22.04 -21.03 17.05
CA GLU A 155 22.22 -21.14 15.60
C GLU A 155 20.90 -21.15 14.81
N ASP A 156 19.76 -20.79 15.43
CA ASP A 156 18.53 -20.52 14.68
C ASP A 156 18.73 -19.38 13.67
N THR A 157 18.04 -19.49 12.55
CA THR A 157 18.11 -18.52 11.46
C THR A 157 16.83 -17.70 11.34
N PHE A 158 16.96 -16.39 11.19
CA PHE A 158 15.87 -15.44 10.99
C PHE A 158 16.13 -14.55 9.76
N GLY A 159 15.08 -13.93 9.22
CA GLY A 159 15.23 -12.87 8.24
C GLY A 159 15.47 -11.52 8.92
N LEU A 160 16.36 -10.70 8.35
CA LEU A 160 16.48 -9.29 8.69
C LEU A 160 15.67 -8.46 7.70
N TYR A 161 14.59 -7.86 8.18
CA TYR A 161 13.76 -6.93 7.42
C TYR A 161 14.45 -5.57 7.29
N GLU A 162 14.14 -4.85 6.21
CA GLU A 162 14.71 -3.54 5.92
C GLU A 162 14.34 -2.50 6.99
N ASP A 163 13.11 -2.54 7.48
CA ASP A 163 12.61 -1.64 8.52
C ASP A 163 11.46 -2.27 9.33
N LEU A 164 10.90 -1.49 10.25
CA LEU A 164 9.77 -1.90 11.07
C LEU A 164 8.51 -2.20 10.23
N ALA A 165 8.24 -1.41 9.18
CA ALA A 165 7.04 -1.56 8.35
C ALA A 165 7.05 -2.92 7.62
N HIS A 166 8.19 -3.30 7.04
CA HIS A 166 8.39 -4.59 6.39
C HIS A 166 8.36 -5.77 7.36
N SER A 167 8.67 -5.53 8.64
CA SER A 167 8.60 -6.55 9.69
C SER A 167 7.17 -6.82 10.20
N GLN A 168 6.18 -6.00 9.84
CA GLN A 168 4.83 -6.11 10.40
C GLN A 168 4.17 -7.44 10.06
N ARG A 169 3.52 -8.04 11.07
CA ARG A 169 2.73 -9.26 10.88
C ARG A 169 1.45 -8.89 10.15
N GLY A 170 1.29 -9.36 8.93
CA GLY A 170 0.06 -9.24 8.17
C GLY A 170 -0.19 -10.48 7.30
N VAL A 171 -1.41 -10.59 6.80
CA VAL A 171 -1.76 -11.62 5.82
C VAL A 171 -1.47 -11.07 4.44
N ILE A 172 -0.62 -11.77 3.70
CA ILE A 172 -0.35 -11.43 2.30
C ILE A 172 -1.53 -11.91 1.45
N ILE A 173 -2.07 -11.00 0.66
CA ILE A 173 -3.03 -11.28 -0.42
C ILE A 173 -2.42 -10.92 -1.77
N LYS A 174 -2.89 -11.60 -2.82
CA LYS A 174 -2.48 -11.32 -4.20
C LYS A 174 -3.55 -10.54 -4.93
N LEU A 175 -3.12 -9.57 -5.74
CA LEU A 175 -3.97 -8.70 -6.52
C LEU A 175 -3.67 -8.86 -8.01
N GLU A 176 -4.70 -9.10 -8.81
CA GLU A 176 -4.64 -8.84 -10.26
C GLU A 176 -5.09 -7.40 -10.51
N LEU A 177 -4.21 -6.58 -11.07
CA LEU A 177 -4.41 -5.14 -11.20
C LEU A 177 -4.72 -4.78 -12.66
N PRO A 178 -5.62 -3.82 -12.92
CA PRO A 178 -5.92 -3.37 -14.27
C PRO A 178 -4.72 -2.63 -14.91
N SER A 179 -3.92 -1.95 -14.10
CA SER A 179 -2.65 -1.31 -14.49
C SER A 179 -1.84 -0.93 -13.24
N GLY A 180 -0.54 -0.66 -13.41
CA GLY A 180 0.32 -0.12 -12.34
C GLY A 180 0.29 1.40 -12.22
N ALA A 181 -0.51 2.10 -13.03
CA ALA A 181 -0.47 3.56 -13.11
C ALA A 181 -0.93 4.23 -11.81
N GLY A 182 -0.06 5.04 -11.20
CA GLY A 182 -0.35 5.74 -9.94
C GLY A 182 -0.39 4.81 -8.72
N LEU A 183 0.13 3.59 -8.83
CA LEU A 183 0.37 2.68 -7.73
C LEU A 183 1.86 2.65 -7.42
N THR A 184 2.20 2.48 -6.16
CA THR A 184 3.59 2.45 -5.69
C THR A 184 3.68 1.46 -4.54
N ALA A 185 4.62 0.52 -4.65
CA ALA A 185 4.93 -0.39 -3.56
C ALA A 185 5.32 0.43 -2.32
N ASP A 186 4.91 -0.05 -1.16
CA ASP A 186 5.24 0.50 0.17
C ASP A 186 4.69 1.90 0.42
N SER A 187 3.74 2.38 -0.39
CA SER A 187 3.05 3.64 -0.14
C SER A 187 1.57 3.68 -0.54
N THR A 188 1.09 2.74 -1.37
CA THR A 188 -0.33 2.70 -1.73
C THR A 188 -1.14 1.94 -0.68
N PRO A 189 -2.04 2.61 0.07
CA PRO A 189 -2.75 1.98 1.18
C PRO A 189 -4.02 1.25 0.73
N LEU A 190 -4.43 0.26 1.53
CA LEU A 190 -5.78 -0.30 1.56
C LEU A 190 -6.57 0.39 2.66
N MET A 191 -7.64 1.06 2.26
CA MET A 191 -8.54 1.78 3.14
C MET A 191 -9.77 0.93 3.43
N TYR A 192 -10.23 0.98 4.69
CA TYR A 192 -11.53 0.46 5.09
C TYR A 192 -12.15 1.44 6.08
N GLN A 193 -13.35 1.95 5.76
CA GLN A 193 -14.03 2.96 6.58
C GLN A 193 -13.15 4.20 6.89
N GLY A 194 -12.28 4.57 5.94
CA GLY A 194 -11.36 5.70 6.09
C GLY A 194 -10.12 5.43 6.94
N LEU A 195 -9.91 4.21 7.42
CA LEU A 195 -8.70 3.78 8.12
C LEU A 195 -7.81 2.95 7.20
N GLU A 196 -6.49 3.13 7.32
CA GLU A 196 -5.52 2.27 6.64
C GLU A 196 -5.47 0.90 7.34
N VAL A 197 -5.73 -0.17 6.59
CA VAL A 197 -5.81 -1.55 7.08
C VAL A 197 -4.92 -2.51 6.29
N GLY A 198 -4.09 -1.98 5.40
CA GLY A 198 -3.14 -2.75 4.61
C GLY A 198 -2.36 -1.87 3.66
N GLN A 199 -1.37 -2.46 3.01
CA GLN A 199 -0.44 -1.73 2.16
C GLN A 199 0.02 -2.61 1.00
N LEU A 200 0.06 -2.03 -0.20
CA LEU A 200 0.63 -2.70 -1.36
C LEU A 200 2.15 -2.83 -1.15
N THR A 201 2.66 -4.05 -1.00
CA THR A 201 4.08 -4.31 -0.73
C THR A 201 4.86 -4.79 -1.95
N LYS A 202 4.16 -5.14 -3.04
CA LYS A 202 4.81 -5.56 -4.28
C LYS A 202 3.99 -5.20 -5.50
N LEU A 203 4.66 -4.82 -6.58
CA LEU A 203 4.07 -4.54 -7.88
C LEU A 203 4.95 -5.11 -8.99
N ASP A 204 4.39 -6.03 -9.77
CA ASP A 204 5.10 -6.76 -10.83
C ASP A 204 4.39 -6.58 -12.19
N LEU A 205 5.18 -6.42 -13.24
CA LEU A 205 4.72 -6.50 -14.63
C LEU A 205 5.07 -7.88 -15.20
N ASN A 206 4.07 -8.73 -15.34
CA ASN A 206 4.23 -10.08 -15.86
C ASN A 206 4.28 -10.10 -17.39
N PRO A 207 4.83 -11.18 -18.00
CA PRO A 207 4.73 -11.43 -19.43
C PRO A 207 3.28 -11.33 -19.93
N GLY A 208 3.08 -10.76 -21.12
CA GLY A 208 1.75 -10.51 -21.69
C GLY A 208 1.09 -9.21 -21.20
N GLY A 209 1.81 -8.35 -20.46
CA GLY A 209 1.33 -7.04 -20.03
C GLY A 209 0.38 -7.07 -18.83
N LYS A 210 0.25 -8.22 -18.16
CA LYS A 210 -0.55 -8.35 -16.93
C LYS A 210 0.18 -7.74 -15.75
N VAL A 211 -0.49 -6.88 -15.00
CA VAL A 211 0.04 -6.29 -13.77
C VAL A 211 -0.50 -7.06 -12.57
N THR A 212 0.38 -7.50 -11.68
CA THR A 212 -0.01 -8.13 -10.40
C THR A 212 0.65 -7.43 -9.24
N GLY A 213 0.08 -7.56 -8.05
CA GLY A 213 0.69 -7.08 -6.83
C GLY A 213 0.49 -8.02 -5.66
N GLU A 214 1.26 -7.80 -4.61
CA GLU A 214 1.07 -8.41 -3.30
C GLU A 214 0.78 -7.29 -2.30
N MET A 215 -0.16 -7.55 -1.40
CA MET A 215 -0.58 -6.59 -0.39
C MET A 215 -0.56 -7.26 0.97
N THR A 216 0.03 -6.58 1.94
CA THR A 216 0.03 -7.00 3.34
C THR A 216 -1.16 -6.36 4.03
N VAL A 217 -2.02 -7.18 4.63
CA VAL A 217 -3.26 -6.74 5.28
C VAL A 217 -3.19 -6.98 6.79
N ASP A 218 -3.74 -6.05 7.56
CA ASP A 218 -3.83 -6.14 9.01
C ASP A 218 -4.62 -7.40 9.44
N PRO A 219 -4.10 -8.21 10.38
CA PRO A 219 -4.78 -9.41 10.87
C PRO A 219 -6.23 -9.18 11.34
N SER A 220 -6.56 -7.99 11.86
CA SER A 220 -7.88 -7.65 12.37
C SER A 220 -8.97 -7.63 11.30
N VAL A 221 -8.63 -7.33 10.04
CA VAL A 221 -9.59 -7.26 8.93
C VAL A 221 -9.59 -8.51 8.05
N VAL A 222 -8.77 -9.51 8.35
CA VAL A 222 -8.67 -10.75 7.55
C VAL A 222 -10.00 -11.50 7.46
N THR A 223 -10.84 -11.41 8.50
CA THR A 223 -12.17 -12.03 8.51
C THR A 223 -13.13 -11.43 7.48
N LEU A 224 -12.83 -10.24 6.97
CA LEU A 224 -13.56 -9.53 5.92
C LEU A 224 -13.11 -9.95 4.50
N LEU A 225 -12.04 -10.73 4.36
CA LEU A 225 -11.50 -11.16 3.06
C LEU A 225 -12.17 -12.47 2.61
N ARG A 226 -13.30 -12.34 1.92
CA ARG A 226 -14.17 -13.45 1.50
C ARG A 226 -14.41 -13.46 0.00
N GLU A 227 -15.11 -14.49 -0.47
CA GLU A 227 -15.42 -14.71 -1.87
C GLU A 227 -16.06 -13.50 -2.56
N ASN A 228 -17.04 -12.85 -1.90
CA ASN A 228 -17.73 -11.68 -2.44
C ASN A 228 -17.13 -10.34 -1.98
N THR A 229 -16.00 -10.36 -1.29
CA THR A 229 -15.27 -9.13 -0.94
C THR A 229 -14.64 -8.53 -2.18
N ARG A 230 -14.76 -7.20 -2.31
CA ARG A 230 -14.16 -6.44 -3.40
C ARG A 230 -13.06 -5.52 -2.90
N ILE A 231 -12.06 -5.35 -3.76
CA ILE A 231 -11.00 -4.38 -3.60
C ILE A 231 -11.06 -3.46 -4.80
N GLU A 232 -11.36 -2.20 -4.55
CA GLU A 232 -11.64 -1.20 -5.59
C GLU A 232 -10.55 -0.15 -5.63
N LEU A 233 -10.11 0.23 -6.82
CA LEU A 233 -9.14 1.30 -6.97
C LEU A 233 -9.85 2.66 -7.01
N ARG A 234 -9.64 3.49 -5.99
CA ARG A 234 -10.18 4.84 -5.88
C ARG A 234 -9.16 5.87 -6.35
N ASN A 235 -9.60 6.75 -7.25
CA ASN A 235 -8.84 7.92 -7.66
C ASN A 235 -9.25 9.10 -6.76
N PRO A 236 -8.29 9.93 -6.33
CA PRO A 236 -8.63 11.12 -5.56
C PRO A 236 -9.39 12.10 -6.45
N LYS A 237 -10.59 12.49 -6.02
CA LYS A 237 -11.42 13.46 -6.74
C LYS A 237 -11.15 14.85 -6.17
N LEU A 238 -10.84 15.80 -7.05
CA LEU A 238 -10.86 17.21 -6.69
C LEU A 238 -12.31 17.69 -6.70
N SER A 239 -12.85 18.05 -5.53
CA SER A 239 -14.14 18.74 -5.43
C SER A 239 -13.93 20.18 -4.99
N LEU A 240 -14.75 21.08 -5.53
CA LEU A 240 -14.79 22.49 -5.07
C LEU A 240 -15.52 22.64 -3.74
N SER A 241 -16.35 21.68 -3.35
CA SER A 241 -17.03 21.65 -2.05
C SER A 241 -16.13 21.11 -0.94
N ASP A 242 -15.18 20.25 -1.28
CA ASP A 242 -14.25 19.60 -0.36
C ASP A 242 -12.83 19.70 -0.91
N ALA A 243 -12.12 20.75 -0.51
CA ALA A 243 -10.72 20.98 -0.84
C ALA A 243 -9.80 20.06 -0.01
N ASN A 244 -9.99 18.75 -0.08
CA ASN A 244 -9.13 17.77 0.58
C ASN A 244 -7.84 17.58 -0.22
N LEU A 245 -6.94 18.55 -0.08
CA LEU A 245 -5.61 18.55 -0.70
C LEU A 245 -4.77 17.33 -0.29
N SER A 246 -4.97 16.81 0.92
CA SER A 246 -4.26 15.62 1.42
C SER A 246 -4.55 14.39 0.55
N ALA A 247 -5.80 14.19 0.12
CA ALA A 247 -6.19 13.06 -0.72
C ALA A 247 -5.55 13.13 -2.13
N LEU A 248 -5.31 14.33 -2.66
CA LEU A 248 -4.65 14.51 -3.96
C LEU A 248 -3.16 14.16 -3.89
N LEU A 249 -2.55 14.29 -2.70
CA LEU A 249 -1.14 13.99 -2.47
C LEU A 249 -0.90 12.51 -2.23
N THR A 250 -1.84 11.83 -1.55
CA THR A 250 -1.77 10.36 -1.36
C THR A 250 -1.88 9.60 -2.67
N GLY A 251 -2.42 10.22 -3.73
CA GLY A 251 -2.62 9.57 -5.00
C GLY A 251 -3.75 8.55 -4.94
N LYS A 252 -3.62 7.46 -5.69
CA LYS A 252 -4.65 6.41 -5.71
C LYS A 252 -4.62 5.60 -4.42
N THR A 253 -5.78 5.12 -4.00
CA THR A 253 -5.92 4.24 -2.84
C THR A 253 -6.75 3.02 -3.20
N PHE A 254 -6.55 1.90 -2.51
CA PHE A 254 -7.47 0.78 -2.58
C PHE A 254 -8.55 0.97 -1.51
N GLU A 255 -9.80 0.61 -1.82
CA GLU A 255 -10.90 0.56 -0.85
C GLU A 255 -11.35 -0.90 -0.69
N LEU A 256 -11.45 -1.36 0.56
CA LEU A 256 -11.99 -2.66 0.92
C LEU A 256 -13.51 -2.59 1.06
N VAL A 257 -14.22 -3.36 0.26
CA VAL A 257 -15.69 -3.51 0.35
C VAL A 257 -15.99 -4.95 0.77
N PRO A 258 -16.32 -5.21 2.04
CA PRO A 258 -16.57 -6.56 2.54
C PRO A 258 -17.77 -7.22 1.85
N GLY A 259 -17.69 -8.55 1.70
CA GLY A 259 -18.80 -9.38 1.27
C GLY A 259 -18.79 -10.72 2.01
N ASP A 260 -19.82 -11.52 1.75
CA ASP A 260 -19.97 -12.85 2.36
C ASP A 260 -19.30 -13.96 1.55
N GLY A 261 -19.29 -15.18 2.08
CA GLY A 261 -18.78 -16.37 1.41
C GLY A 261 -17.50 -16.92 2.03
N GLU A 262 -16.87 -17.86 1.34
CA GLU A 262 -15.67 -18.55 1.82
C GLU A 262 -14.46 -17.60 1.90
N PRO A 263 -13.53 -17.80 2.86
CA PRO A 263 -12.32 -16.99 2.95
C PRO A 263 -11.48 -17.05 1.67
N ARG A 264 -10.95 -15.90 1.24
CA ARG A 264 -10.16 -15.77 0.01
C ARG A 264 -8.91 -14.92 0.22
N LYS A 265 -7.85 -15.21 -0.52
CA LYS A 265 -6.56 -14.48 -0.47
C LYS A 265 -6.10 -13.91 -1.82
N GLU A 266 -6.90 -14.07 -2.86
CA GLU A 266 -6.57 -13.59 -4.21
C GLU A 266 -7.77 -12.81 -4.75
N PHE A 267 -7.53 -11.59 -5.22
CA PHE A 267 -8.58 -10.65 -5.64
C PHE A 267 -8.22 -10.01 -6.98
N VAL A 268 -9.25 -9.76 -7.79
CA VAL A 268 -9.13 -8.95 -9.01
C VAL A 268 -9.57 -7.54 -8.65
N VAL A 269 -8.67 -6.58 -8.80
CA VAL A 269 -8.97 -5.18 -8.47
C VAL A 269 -9.81 -4.57 -9.58
N VAL A 270 -10.93 -3.98 -9.19
CA VAL A 270 -11.84 -3.31 -10.12
C VAL A 270 -11.51 -1.81 -10.15
N PRO A 271 -11.39 -1.19 -11.33
CA PRO A 271 -11.35 0.28 -11.42
C PRO A 271 -12.60 0.90 -10.78
N GLY A 272 -12.45 1.95 -9.98
CA GLY A 272 -13.59 2.54 -9.24
C GLY A 272 -14.78 2.95 -10.13
N GLU A 273 -14.55 3.33 -11.39
CA GLU A 273 -15.61 3.65 -12.36
C GLU A 273 -16.44 2.42 -12.77
N LYS A 274 -15.88 1.22 -12.67
CA LYS A 274 -16.54 -0.05 -13.01
C LYS A 274 -17.04 -0.80 -11.79
N ALA A 275 -16.70 -0.34 -10.58
CA ALA A 275 -17.11 -0.96 -9.33
C ALA A 275 -18.64 -1.17 -9.25
N LEU A 276 -19.41 -0.14 -9.65
CA LEU A 276 -20.86 -0.18 -9.62
C LEU A 276 -21.46 -1.30 -10.49
N LEU A 277 -20.79 -1.72 -11.57
CA LEU A 277 -21.26 -2.83 -12.42
C LEU A 277 -21.27 -4.18 -11.70
N HIS A 278 -20.53 -4.31 -10.60
CA HIS A 278 -20.43 -5.56 -9.84
C HIS A 278 -21.41 -5.61 -8.66
N GLU A 279 -22.17 -4.53 -8.42
CA GLU A 279 -23.21 -4.56 -7.39
C GLU A 279 -24.39 -5.45 -7.81
N PRO A 280 -24.93 -6.24 -6.86
CA PRO A 280 -26.11 -7.03 -7.11
C PRO A 280 -27.29 -6.11 -7.46
N ASP A 281 -28.07 -6.48 -8.47
CA ASP A 281 -29.26 -5.76 -8.95
C ASP A 281 -29.01 -4.33 -9.48
N VAL A 282 -27.77 -3.98 -9.82
CA VAL A 282 -27.46 -2.74 -10.52
C VAL A 282 -28.21 -2.67 -11.86
N LEU A 283 -28.77 -1.50 -12.19
CA LEU A 283 -29.43 -1.28 -13.47
C LEU A 283 -28.44 -0.67 -14.47
N THR A 284 -28.04 -1.45 -15.48
CA THR A 284 -27.16 -0.98 -16.56
C THR A 284 -27.99 -0.60 -17.79
N LEU A 285 -27.75 0.60 -18.32
CA LEU A 285 -28.41 1.10 -19.53
C LEU A 285 -27.38 1.54 -20.57
N THR A 286 -27.77 1.40 -21.84
CA THR A 286 -27.01 1.94 -22.96
C THR A 286 -27.65 3.24 -23.45
N LEU A 287 -26.88 4.32 -23.50
CA LEU A 287 -27.33 5.60 -24.04
C LEU A 287 -26.61 5.90 -25.36
N THR A 288 -27.33 6.41 -26.36
CA THR A 288 -26.77 6.77 -27.67
C THR A 288 -26.90 8.26 -27.95
N ALA A 289 -25.84 8.88 -28.44
CA ALA A 289 -25.79 10.29 -28.83
C ALA A 289 -25.02 10.47 -30.15
N PRO A 290 -25.29 11.54 -30.93
CA PRO A 290 -24.47 11.87 -32.09
C PRO A 290 -23.07 12.37 -31.70
N GLU A 291 -22.90 12.92 -30.50
CA GLU A 291 -21.65 13.49 -29.99
C GLU A 291 -21.41 13.09 -28.52
N SER A 292 -20.18 13.31 -28.04
CA SER A 292 -19.83 13.05 -26.64
C SER A 292 -20.44 14.05 -25.66
N TYR A 293 -20.74 15.27 -26.12
CA TYR A 293 -21.20 16.39 -25.30
C TYR A 293 -20.30 16.76 -24.10
N GLY A 294 -19.05 16.32 -24.11
CA GLY A 294 -18.12 16.51 -22.98
C GLY A 294 -18.41 15.60 -21.79
N ILE A 295 -19.19 14.54 -21.99
CA ILE A 295 -19.46 13.53 -20.97
C ILE A 295 -18.34 12.50 -20.95
N ASP A 296 -17.74 12.28 -19.79
CA ASP A 296 -16.68 11.30 -19.57
C ASP A 296 -17.13 10.18 -18.62
N ALA A 297 -16.41 9.06 -18.68
CA ALA A 297 -16.56 8.00 -17.69
C ALA A 297 -16.30 8.57 -16.29
N GLY A 298 -17.09 8.12 -15.32
CA GLY A 298 -17.02 8.57 -13.95
C GLY A 298 -17.92 9.77 -13.61
N GLN A 299 -18.52 10.46 -14.59
CA GLN A 299 -19.46 11.54 -14.32
C GLN A 299 -20.80 11.04 -13.74
N PRO A 300 -21.49 11.85 -12.92
CA PRO A 300 -22.68 11.39 -12.20
C PRO A 300 -23.93 11.31 -13.09
N LEU A 301 -24.85 10.40 -12.72
CA LEU A 301 -26.25 10.47 -13.15
C LEU A 301 -27.07 11.16 -12.06
N ILE A 302 -27.78 12.22 -12.42
CA ILE A 302 -28.52 13.08 -11.49
C ILE A 302 -30.03 12.94 -11.71
N LEU A 303 -30.78 12.67 -10.65
CA LEU A 303 -32.24 12.67 -10.64
C LEU A 303 -32.71 13.59 -9.50
N HIS A 304 -33.53 14.60 -9.84
CA HIS A 304 -33.99 15.64 -8.91
C HIS A 304 -32.88 16.32 -8.07
N GLY A 305 -31.68 16.48 -8.64
CA GLY A 305 -30.53 17.10 -7.96
C GLY A 305 -29.73 16.13 -7.08
N VAL A 306 -30.11 14.86 -7.02
CA VAL A 306 -29.42 13.81 -6.26
C VAL A 306 -28.67 12.89 -7.22
N GLN A 307 -27.44 12.51 -6.89
CA GLN A 307 -26.71 11.50 -7.66
C GLN A 307 -27.34 10.12 -7.40
N VAL A 308 -27.73 9.44 -8.47
CA VAL A 308 -28.38 8.12 -8.43
C VAL A 308 -27.61 7.03 -9.17
N GLY A 309 -26.50 7.39 -9.79
CA GLY A 309 -25.70 6.49 -10.60
C GLY A 309 -24.49 7.18 -11.23
N GLN A 310 -23.88 6.52 -12.20
CA GLN A 310 -22.64 6.96 -12.82
C GLN A 310 -22.51 6.51 -14.28
N VAL A 311 -21.84 7.32 -15.10
CA VAL A 311 -21.38 6.92 -16.43
C VAL A 311 -20.20 5.97 -16.26
N ILE A 312 -20.30 4.78 -16.83
CA ILE A 312 -19.30 3.71 -16.66
C ILE A 312 -18.28 3.70 -17.79
N ASP A 313 -18.76 3.79 -19.04
CA ASP A 313 -17.89 3.88 -20.19
C ASP A 313 -18.47 4.78 -21.29
N ARG A 314 -17.57 5.21 -22.18
CA ARG A 314 -17.89 5.93 -23.40
C ARG A 314 -17.15 5.27 -24.55
N LYS A 315 -17.88 4.93 -25.61
CA LYS A 315 -17.33 4.31 -26.83
C LYS A 315 -17.72 5.13 -28.05
N LEU A 316 -16.72 5.49 -28.85
CA LEU A 316 -16.94 6.07 -30.17
C LEU A 316 -17.30 4.95 -31.16
N THR A 317 -18.34 5.20 -31.95
CA THR A 317 -18.82 4.30 -33.00
C THR A 317 -18.96 5.09 -34.31
N SER A 318 -19.21 4.39 -35.41
CA SER A 318 -19.49 5.05 -36.70
C SER A 318 -20.79 5.84 -36.74
N LYS A 319 -21.71 5.63 -35.78
CA LYS A 319 -23.02 6.29 -35.71
C LYS A 319 -23.08 7.42 -34.67
N GLY A 320 -21.97 7.71 -34.00
CA GLY A 320 -21.89 8.64 -32.88
C GLY A 320 -21.24 7.99 -31.65
N VAL A 321 -21.67 8.40 -30.47
CA VAL A 321 -21.13 7.98 -29.18
C VAL A 321 -22.15 7.12 -28.44
N THR A 322 -21.69 6.01 -27.87
CA THR A 322 -22.47 5.15 -26.98
C THR A 322 -21.91 5.22 -25.58
N PHE A 323 -22.77 5.36 -24.59
CA PHE A 323 -22.42 5.39 -23.18
C PHE A 323 -23.04 4.18 -22.47
N THR A 324 -22.27 3.51 -21.63
CA THR A 324 -22.83 2.60 -20.63
C THR A 324 -22.99 3.36 -19.34
N VAL A 325 -24.20 3.38 -18.77
CA VAL A 325 -24.48 4.00 -17.47
C VAL A 325 -25.00 2.95 -16.50
N ALA A 326 -24.71 3.12 -15.22
CA ALA A 326 -25.23 2.28 -14.16
C ALA A 326 -25.96 3.11 -13.12
N ILE A 327 -27.08 2.59 -12.64
CA ILE A 327 -27.95 3.19 -11.63
C ILE A 327 -27.94 2.28 -10.41
N GLU A 328 -27.72 2.87 -9.24
CA GLU A 328 -27.60 2.14 -7.98
C GLU A 328 -28.87 1.33 -7.68
N PRO A 329 -28.76 0.15 -7.05
CA PRO A 329 -29.91 -0.72 -6.77
C PRO A 329 -31.05 -0.02 -6.02
N GLN A 330 -30.70 0.83 -5.05
CA GLN A 330 -31.66 1.61 -4.25
C GLN A 330 -32.45 2.65 -5.04
N HIS A 331 -31.97 3.07 -6.22
CA HIS A 331 -32.62 4.04 -7.09
C HIS A 331 -33.20 3.42 -8.36
N ARG A 332 -33.02 2.10 -8.55
CA ARG A 332 -33.47 1.33 -9.71
C ARG A 332 -34.94 1.58 -10.04
N GLU A 333 -35.81 1.60 -9.02
CA GLU A 333 -37.25 1.74 -9.22
C GLU A 333 -37.69 3.15 -9.65
N LEU A 334 -36.86 4.16 -9.44
CA LEU A 334 -37.17 5.55 -9.78
C LEU A 334 -37.05 5.83 -11.28
N VAL A 335 -36.45 4.90 -12.02
CA VAL A 335 -36.24 5.00 -13.47
C VAL A 335 -37.18 4.04 -14.15
N LYS A 336 -38.08 4.57 -14.97
CA LYS A 336 -39.09 3.81 -15.74
C LYS A 336 -38.77 3.80 -17.23
N GLY A 337 -39.45 2.94 -17.98
CA GLY A 337 -39.23 2.70 -19.41
C GLY A 337 -39.31 3.93 -20.32
N ASP A 338 -40.05 4.95 -19.90
CA ASP A 338 -40.27 6.23 -20.57
C ASP A 338 -39.39 7.38 -20.07
N SER A 339 -38.43 7.10 -19.17
CA SER A 339 -37.49 8.11 -18.69
C SER A 339 -36.64 8.69 -19.83
N LYS A 340 -36.32 9.98 -19.75
CA LYS A 340 -35.48 10.69 -20.73
C LYS A 340 -34.14 11.07 -20.09
N PHE A 341 -33.08 11.03 -20.89
CA PHE A 341 -31.72 11.33 -20.44
C PHE A 341 -31.22 12.58 -21.15
N VAL A 342 -30.78 13.57 -20.37
CA VAL A 342 -30.40 14.89 -20.87
C VAL A 342 -29.00 15.23 -20.38
N VAL A 343 -28.18 15.80 -21.25
CA VAL A 343 -26.84 16.30 -20.89
C VAL A 343 -26.92 17.38 -19.81
N ASN A 344 -26.12 17.25 -18.75
CA ASN A 344 -26.08 18.19 -17.62
C ASN A 344 -24.85 19.12 -17.67
N SER A 345 -24.39 19.48 -18.87
CA SER A 345 -23.02 19.98 -19.08
C SER A 345 -22.93 21.36 -19.73
N ARG A 346 -24.04 22.09 -19.89
CA ARG A 346 -24.02 23.38 -20.61
C ARG A 346 -24.83 24.44 -19.86
N VAL A 347 -24.20 25.61 -19.70
CA VAL A 347 -24.88 26.84 -19.32
C VAL A 347 -25.65 27.31 -20.56
N ASP A 348 -26.97 27.35 -20.47
CA ASP A 348 -27.80 27.97 -21.49
C ASP A 348 -28.20 29.36 -21.00
N VAL A 349 -27.56 30.40 -21.56
CA VAL A 349 -27.86 31.79 -21.22
C VAL A 349 -28.81 32.33 -22.27
N LYS A 350 -30.07 32.54 -21.89
CA LYS A 350 -31.02 33.23 -22.73
C LYS A 350 -31.02 34.72 -22.40
N VAL A 351 -30.77 35.55 -23.40
CA VAL A 351 -30.79 37.01 -23.26
C VAL A 351 -31.99 37.53 -24.02
N GLY A 352 -32.92 38.16 -23.30
CA GLY A 352 -34.11 38.82 -23.85
C GLY A 352 -34.22 40.28 -23.43
N LEU A 353 -35.19 41.00 -24.00
CA LEU A 353 -35.48 42.40 -23.65
C LEU A 353 -35.96 42.56 -22.18
N ASP A 354 -36.51 41.49 -21.60
CA ASP A 354 -37.05 41.46 -20.24
C ASP A 354 -36.05 40.94 -19.19
N GLY A 355 -34.82 40.57 -19.61
CA GLY A 355 -33.77 40.14 -18.69
C GLY A 355 -32.88 39.01 -19.24
N VAL A 356 -31.98 38.56 -18.37
CA VAL A 356 -31.10 37.41 -18.62
C VAL A 356 -31.61 36.23 -17.80
N GLU A 357 -31.98 35.15 -18.46
CA GLU A 357 -32.39 33.89 -17.83
C GLU A 357 -31.25 32.89 -17.95
N PHE A 358 -30.79 32.37 -16.81
CA PHE A 358 -29.82 31.29 -16.75
C PHE A 358 -30.58 29.96 -16.63
N LEU A 359 -30.66 29.23 -17.74
CA LEU A 359 -31.20 27.88 -17.78
C LEU A 359 -30.04 26.90 -17.68
N GLY A 360 -29.85 26.29 -16.52
CA GLY A 360 -28.73 25.39 -16.33
C GLY A 360 -28.65 24.81 -14.93
N ALA A 361 -27.74 23.85 -14.80
CA ALA A 361 -27.32 23.27 -13.55
C ALA A 361 -26.61 24.32 -12.67
N SER A 362 -26.61 24.15 -11.35
CA SER A 362 -25.82 24.98 -10.44
C SER A 362 -24.34 24.99 -10.84
N ALA A 363 -23.56 25.99 -10.40
CA ALA A 363 -22.12 26.06 -10.72
C ALA A 363 -21.37 24.77 -10.34
N SER A 364 -21.77 24.10 -9.26
CA SER A 364 -21.23 22.80 -8.84
C SER A 364 -21.63 21.67 -9.80
N GLU A 365 -22.88 21.64 -10.25
CA GLU A 365 -23.35 20.64 -11.22
C GLU A 365 -22.71 20.84 -12.60
N TRP A 366 -22.41 22.08 -13.01
CA TRP A 366 -21.68 22.35 -14.25
C TRP A 366 -20.27 21.75 -14.23
N ILE A 367 -19.57 21.88 -13.11
CA ILE A 367 -18.18 21.41 -12.96
C ILE A 367 -18.14 19.89 -12.85
N ASN A 368 -19.13 19.30 -12.19
CA ASN A 368 -19.28 17.85 -12.11
C ASN A 368 -19.80 17.23 -13.43
N GLY A 369 -20.56 17.99 -14.22
CA GLY A 369 -21.15 17.57 -15.49
C GLY A 369 -22.16 16.42 -15.34
N GLY A 370 -22.14 15.50 -16.30
CA GLY A 370 -22.92 14.26 -16.25
C GLY A 370 -24.24 14.28 -16.99
N ILE A 371 -25.16 13.42 -16.54
CA ILE A 371 -26.42 13.13 -17.22
C ILE A 371 -27.58 13.33 -16.24
N ARG A 372 -28.52 14.20 -16.60
CA ARG A 372 -29.77 14.40 -15.87
C ARG A 372 -30.82 13.42 -16.36
N ILE A 373 -31.45 12.72 -15.42
CA ILE A 373 -32.60 11.87 -15.67
C ILE A 373 -33.87 12.70 -15.46
N LEU A 374 -34.72 12.70 -16.48
CA LEU A 374 -36.12 13.10 -16.36
C LEU A 374 -36.91 11.81 -16.13
N PRO A 375 -37.40 11.54 -14.91
CA PRO A 375 -38.11 10.31 -14.62
C PRO A 375 -39.39 10.25 -15.44
N GLY A 376 -39.72 9.06 -15.92
CA GLY A 376 -41.00 8.77 -16.52
C GLY A 376 -41.97 8.09 -15.54
N ASP A 377 -43.21 7.91 -15.97
CA ASP A 377 -44.29 7.42 -15.09
C ASP A 377 -44.48 5.90 -15.22
N LYS A 378 -44.17 5.31 -16.38
CA LYS A 378 -44.52 3.92 -16.69
C LYS A 378 -43.74 3.34 -17.87
N GLY A 379 -43.66 2.01 -17.91
CA GLY A 379 -43.20 1.26 -19.07
C GLY A 379 -42.00 0.37 -18.78
N GLU A 380 -41.83 -0.64 -19.62
CA GLU A 380 -40.72 -1.57 -19.54
C GLU A 380 -39.41 -0.92 -19.95
N MET A 381 -38.34 -1.33 -19.29
CA MET A 381 -37.00 -0.83 -19.58
C MET A 381 -36.56 -1.23 -20.99
N LYS A 382 -36.09 -0.25 -21.74
CA LYS A 382 -35.57 -0.45 -23.11
C LYS A 382 -34.09 -0.82 -23.06
N ALA A 383 -33.63 -1.53 -24.07
CA ALA A 383 -32.23 -1.89 -24.21
C ALA A 383 -31.31 -0.68 -24.48
N SER A 384 -31.86 0.39 -25.10
CA SER A 384 -31.13 1.60 -25.43
C SER A 384 -32.03 2.84 -25.35
N TYR A 385 -31.45 3.97 -24.96
CA TYR A 385 -32.12 5.27 -24.87
C TYR A 385 -31.32 6.36 -25.61
N PRO A 386 -31.99 7.33 -26.25
CA PRO A 386 -31.31 8.52 -26.76
C PRO A 386 -30.86 9.42 -25.59
N LEU A 387 -29.65 9.98 -25.71
CA LEU A 387 -29.16 11.05 -24.84
C LEU A 387 -29.34 12.39 -25.54
N TYR A 388 -30.23 13.22 -25.01
CA TYR A 388 -30.58 14.51 -25.58
C TYR A 388 -29.61 15.61 -25.16
N ALA A 389 -29.27 16.50 -26.09
CA ALA A 389 -28.31 17.58 -25.84
C ALA A 389 -28.76 18.63 -24.81
N ASN A 390 -30.07 18.82 -24.64
CA ASN A 390 -30.68 19.76 -23.69
C ASN A 390 -32.16 19.41 -23.42
N LEU A 391 -32.79 20.10 -22.46
CA LEU A 391 -34.19 19.85 -22.07
C LEU A 391 -35.17 20.10 -23.22
N GLU A 392 -34.97 21.15 -24.03
CA GLU A 392 -35.89 21.50 -25.11
C GLU A 392 -35.99 20.39 -26.17
N LYS A 393 -34.86 19.82 -26.57
CA LYS A 393 -34.83 18.69 -27.52
C LYS A 393 -35.44 17.42 -26.95
N SER A 394 -35.46 17.26 -25.63
CA SER A 394 -36.14 16.14 -25.00
C SER A 394 -37.67 16.31 -24.96
N ALA A 395 -38.18 17.54 -25.00
CA ALA A 395 -39.61 17.85 -24.96
C ALA A 395 -40.29 17.77 -26.34
N GLY A 396 -39.56 18.00 -27.43
CA GLY A 396 -40.07 18.00 -28.80
C GLY A 396 -40.52 16.65 -29.36
N GLU A 397 -40.21 15.54 -28.68
CA GLU A 397 -40.80 14.23 -28.93
C GLU A 397 -41.91 13.97 -27.88
N GLN A 398 -43.10 14.50 -28.15
CA GLN A 398 -44.35 13.90 -27.69
C GLN A 398 -44.86 12.97 -28.80
N PRO A 399 -45.46 11.82 -28.44
CA PRO A 399 -45.88 10.78 -29.39
C PRO A 399 -46.88 11.27 -30.44
#